data_AF-A0A2A5RPT9-F1
#
_entry.id   AF-A0A2A5RPT9-F1
#
_cell.length_a   1.000
_cell.length_b   1.000
_cell.length_c   1.000
_cell.angle_alpha   90.00
_cell.angle_beta   90.00
_cell.angle_gamma   90.00
#
_symmetry.space_group_name_H-M   'P 1'
#
loop_
_entity.id
_entity.type
_entity.pdbx_description
1 polymer ?
#
loop_
_entity_poly.entity_id
_entity_poly.type
_entity_poly.pdbx_seq_one_letter_code
_entity_poly.pdbx_strand_id
1 'polypeptide(L)'
;MIGLFDSVIHAGFFSQSDQMIKMCLSLVGSIGTVMLPRVASMHSQGNQSAVETSIIKAFNIASGLSFALFFGILGISLKFASFFFGNSFSMVGYIMLIEAPVIIFISWSSVLGTMYLLPLNRMKVYTLSVGMGAIVSIVLNFVLIPALGVYGATISTVIAEITVVAYQYWEIRKEFPLFTLTSGIWKYFLSGLIMFIVVFWMNQTFKMTTLQLMLQILVGGFIYVALNILLKTQLWEMAFNLWHQKKNQKVSKMTNDELRLLIPNIQSQFVKEFRIVKKTRESQRDFIRNIDKLEESLDLISKNPAFVRANAIVLAVQLRELSAVFESGSKWMNSNQSYQLVKFSKFLRTLANKIERFQHRTSHWMM
;
A
#
# COMPACT_ATOMS: atom_id res chain seq x y z
N MET A 1 4.48 -14.17 -35.83
CA MET A 1 3.24 -14.48 -36.58
C MET A 1 2.84 -13.32 -37.48
N ILE A 2 2.65 -12.09 -36.95
CA ILE A 2 2.27 -10.91 -37.75
C ILE A 2 3.20 -10.69 -38.96
N GLY A 3 4.51 -10.67 -38.77
CA GLY A 3 5.47 -10.46 -39.87
C GLY A 3 5.45 -11.53 -40.97
N LEU A 4 4.91 -12.73 -40.69
CA LEU A 4 4.78 -13.82 -41.65
C LEU A 4 3.43 -13.79 -42.40
N PHE A 5 2.36 -13.42 -41.70
CA PHE A 5 0.98 -13.50 -42.23
C PHE A 5 0.40 -12.16 -42.70
N ASP A 6 1.00 -11.03 -42.30
CA ASP A 6 0.54 -9.68 -42.64
C ASP A 6 1.69 -8.87 -43.27
N SER A 7 2.53 -8.20 -42.47
CA SER A 7 3.75 -7.57 -42.97
C SER A 7 4.74 -7.27 -41.84
N VAL A 8 6.02 -7.13 -42.20
CA VAL A 8 7.07 -6.70 -41.26
C VAL A 8 6.83 -5.28 -40.75
N ILE A 9 6.25 -4.40 -41.58
CA ILE A 9 5.89 -3.03 -41.21
C ILE A 9 4.80 -3.03 -40.13
N HIS A 10 3.73 -3.82 -40.33
CA HIS A 10 2.64 -3.92 -39.36
C HIS A 10 3.09 -4.58 -38.05
N ALA A 11 4.00 -5.55 -38.11
CA ALA A 11 4.64 -6.10 -36.92
C ALA A 11 5.45 -5.03 -36.15
N GLY A 12 6.12 -4.12 -36.88
CA GLY A 12 6.77 -2.94 -36.31
C GLY A 12 5.78 -2.01 -35.60
N PHE A 13 4.65 -1.70 -36.24
CA PHE A 13 3.61 -0.87 -35.62
C PHE A 13 3.04 -1.51 -34.35
N PHE A 14 2.76 -2.82 -34.39
CA PHE A 14 2.32 -3.57 -33.21
C PHE A 14 3.34 -3.48 -32.07
N SER A 15 4.62 -3.68 -32.37
CA SER A 15 5.69 -3.60 -31.36
C SER A 15 5.75 -2.23 -30.68
N GLN A 16 5.54 -1.14 -31.43
CA GLN A 16 5.55 0.21 -30.85
C GLN A 16 4.32 0.47 -29.99
N SER A 17 3.15 0.00 -30.41
CA SER A 17 1.92 0.07 -29.60
C SER A 17 2.07 -0.71 -28.30
N ASP A 18 2.49 -1.97 -28.37
CA ASP A 18 2.68 -2.86 -27.23
C ASP A 18 3.73 -2.31 -26.26
N GLN A 19 4.81 -1.70 -26.76
CA GLN A 19 5.80 -1.03 -25.92
C GLN A 19 5.18 0.12 -25.11
N MET A 20 4.32 0.96 -25.72
CA MET A 20 3.62 2.03 -25.00
C MET A 20 2.67 1.47 -23.93
N ILE A 21 1.91 0.42 -24.25
CA ILE A 21 1.02 -0.25 -23.29
C ILE A 21 1.82 -0.84 -22.11
N LYS A 22 2.95 -1.49 -22.38
CA LYS A 22 3.85 -2.07 -21.36
C LYS A 22 4.50 -1.01 -20.47
N MET A 23 4.85 0.16 -21.00
CA MET A 23 5.32 1.28 -20.19
C MET A 23 4.27 1.69 -19.16
N CYS A 24 3.00 1.77 -19.54
CA CYS A 24 1.90 2.06 -18.61
C CYS A 24 1.72 0.94 -17.58
N LEU A 25 1.80 -0.32 -17.99
CA LEU A 25 1.71 -1.48 -17.10
C LEU A 25 2.80 -1.54 -16.04
N SER A 26 4.00 -1.00 -16.31
CA SER A 26 5.09 -0.95 -15.33
C SER A 26 4.69 -0.20 -14.04
N LEU A 27 3.83 0.82 -14.16
CA LEU A 27 3.29 1.57 -13.02
C LEU A 27 2.41 0.67 -12.15
N VAL A 28 1.60 -0.21 -12.76
CA VAL A 28 0.77 -1.17 -12.03
C VAL A 28 1.61 -2.28 -11.40
N GLY A 29 2.63 -2.75 -12.11
CA GLY A 29 3.55 -3.78 -11.64
C GLY A 29 4.27 -3.41 -10.33
N SER A 30 4.52 -2.11 -10.10
CA SER A 30 5.14 -1.61 -8.87
C SER A 30 4.37 -1.98 -7.59
N ILE A 31 3.06 -2.18 -7.67
CA ILE A 31 2.25 -2.62 -6.52
C ILE A 31 2.63 -4.06 -6.13
N GLY A 32 2.88 -4.91 -7.13
CA GLY A 32 3.25 -6.31 -6.92
C GLY A 32 4.58 -6.48 -6.22
N THR A 33 5.59 -5.68 -6.59
CA THR A 33 6.91 -5.77 -5.95
C THR A 33 6.88 -5.41 -4.46
N VAL A 34 5.98 -4.50 -4.06
CA VAL A 34 5.82 -4.08 -2.66
C VAL A 34 4.92 -5.02 -1.86
N MET A 35 3.86 -5.56 -2.48
CA MET A 35 2.86 -6.39 -1.79
C MET A 35 3.24 -7.87 -1.71
N LEU A 36 3.91 -8.41 -2.74
CA LEU A 36 4.29 -9.83 -2.81
C LEU A 36 5.05 -10.36 -1.57
N PRO A 37 6.14 -9.71 -1.10
CA PRO A 37 6.87 -10.20 0.07
C PRO A 37 6.02 -10.17 1.35
N ARG A 38 5.09 -9.22 1.43
CA ARG A 38 4.18 -9.07 2.58
C ARG A 38 3.14 -10.20 2.60
N VAL A 39 2.56 -10.54 1.45
CA VAL A 39 1.59 -11.63 1.33
C VAL A 39 2.24 -12.98 1.61
N ALA A 40 3.43 -13.24 1.04
CA ALA A 40 4.17 -14.47 1.30
C ALA A 40 4.50 -14.66 2.80
N SER A 41 4.87 -13.58 3.49
CA SER A 41 5.11 -13.59 4.93
C SER A 41 3.83 -13.84 5.76
N MET A 42 2.69 -13.26 5.37
CA MET A 42 1.41 -13.52 6.05
C MET A 42 0.95 -14.98 5.86
N HIS A 43 1.17 -15.53 4.67
CA HIS A 43 0.86 -16.93 4.39
C HIS A 43 1.73 -17.88 5.23
N SER A 44 3.04 -17.62 5.34
CA SER A 44 3.92 -18.47 6.17
C SER A 44 3.59 -18.41 7.67
N GLN A 45 2.95 -17.33 8.13
CA GLN A 45 2.44 -17.17 9.48
C GLN A 45 1.06 -17.81 9.70
N GLY A 46 0.46 -18.44 8.68
CA GLY A 46 -0.85 -19.08 8.76
C GLY A 46 -2.03 -18.11 8.86
N ASN A 47 -1.84 -16.81 8.60
CA ASN A 47 -2.89 -15.81 8.70
C ASN A 47 -3.63 -15.63 7.37
N GLN A 48 -4.47 -16.62 7.03
CA GLN A 48 -5.21 -16.64 5.76
C GLN A 48 -6.15 -15.43 5.59
N SER A 49 -6.80 -14.98 6.66
CA SER A 49 -7.69 -13.81 6.61
C SER A 49 -6.93 -12.52 6.24
N ALA A 50 -5.69 -12.36 6.73
CA ALA A 50 -4.86 -11.23 6.38
C ALA A 50 -4.36 -11.29 4.93
N VAL A 51 -4.10 -12.50 4.41
CA VAL A 51 -3.80 -12.73 2.99
C VAL A 51 -4.98 -12.29 2.13
N GLU A 52 -6.19 -12.80 2.40
CA GLU A 52 -7.39 -12.47 1.64
C GLU A 52 -7.67 -10.96 1.62
N THR A 53 -7.62 -10.33 2.79
CA THR A 53 -7.80 -8.87 2.91
C THR A 53 -6.75 -8.10 2.11
N SER A 54 -5.50 -8.57 2.08
CA SER A 54 -4.42 -7.93 1.32
C SER A 54 -4.62 -8.07 -0.18
N ILE A 55 -5.06 -9.24 -0.65
CA ILE A 55 -5.36 -9.48 -2.06
C ILE A 55 -6.55 -8.66 -2.53
N ILE A 56 -7.63 -8.57 -1.76
CA ILE A 56 -8.78 -7.72 -2.10
C ILE A 56 -8.33 -6.26 -2.21
N LYS A 57 -7.49 -5.78 -1.29
CA LYS A 57 -6.94 -4.42 -1.36
C LYS A 57 -6.07 -4.21 -2.58
N ALA A 58 -5.12 -5.12 -2.85
CA ALA A 58 -4.26 -5.06 -4.02
C ALA A 58 -5.06 -5.07 -5.32
N PHE A 59 -6.10 -5.91 -5.40
CA PHE A 59 -7.00 -6.01 -6.54
C PHE A 59 -7.75 -4.71 -6.80
N ASN A 60 -8.23 -4.03 -5.75
CA ASN A 60 -8.89 -2.73 -5.89
C ASN A 60 -7.92 -1.62 -6.33
N ILE A 61 -6.71 -1.59 -5.78
CA ILE A 61 -5.69 -0.63 -6.20
C ILE A 61 -5.29 -0.86 -7.66
N ALA A 62 -5.02 -2.13 -8.03
CA ALA A 62 -4.67 -2.52 -9.38
C ALA A 62 -5.79 -2.14 -10.37
N SER A 63 -7.06 -2.46 -10.03
CA SER A 63 -8.22 -2.11 -10.85
C SER A 63 -8.34 -0.61 -11.05
N GLY A 64 -8.29 0.18 -9.97
CA GLY A 64 -8.46 1.63 -10.10
C GLY A 64 -7.31 2.29 -10.86
N LEU A 65 -6.08 1.77 -10.78
CA LEU A 65 -4.97 2.27 -11.61
C LEU A 65 -5.09 1.82 -13.07
N SER A 66 -5.45 0.56 -13.30
CA SER A 66 -5.59 0.00 -14.64
C SER A 66 -6.72 0.65 -15.44
N PHE A 67 -7.87 0.96 -14.79
CA PHE A 67 -8.96 1.71 -15.43
C PHE A 67 -8.54 3.14 -15.78
N ALA A 68 -7.78 3.82 -14.92
CA ALA A 68 -7.26 5.15 -15.21
C ALA A 68 -6.35 5.14 -16.45
N LEU A 69 -5.43 4.18 -16.51
CA LEU A 69 -4.50 4.03 -17.64
C LEU A 69 -5.23 3.62 -18.93
N PHE A 70 -6.13 2.64 -18.84
CA PHE A 70 -6.94 2.16 -19.96
C PHE A 70 -7.70 3.30 -20.62
N PHE A 71 -8.52 4.03 -19.86
CA PHE A 71 -9.33 5.12 -20.40
C PHE A 71 -8.49 6.34 -20.80
N GLY A 72 -7.37 6.59 -20.11
CA GLY A 72 -6.43 7.64 -20.47
C GLY A 72 -5.83 7.40 -21.85
N ILE A 73 -5.31 6.18 -22.09
CA ILE A 73 -4.75 5.78 -23.39
C ILE A 73 -5.83 5.79 -24.47
N LEU A 74 -7.02 5.25 -24.21
CA LEU A 74 -8.13 5.31 -25.14
C LEU A 74 -8.42 6.75 -25.58
N GLY A 75 -8.42 7.70 -24.65
CA GLY A 75 -8.70 9.12 -24.93
C GLY A 75 -7.67 9.79 -25.84
N ILE A 76 -6.38 9.41 -25.73
CA ILE A 76 -5.28 10.08 -26.44
C ILE A 76 -4.77 9.34 -27.69
N SER A 77 -4.95 8.01 -27.75
CA SER A 77 -4.30 7.07 -28.67
C SER A 77 -4.24 7.50 -30.13
N LEU A 78 -5.36 7.91 -30.72
CA LEU A 78 -5.48 8.20 -32.16
C LEU A 78 -4.55 9.32 -32.64
N LYS A 79 -4.46 10.43 -31.90
CA LYS A 79 -3.58 11.56 -32.25
C LYS A 79 -2.19 11.44 -31.63
N PHE A 80 -2.06 10.71 -30.52
CA PHE A 80 -0.78 10.51 -29.84
C PHE A 80 0.24 9.82 -30.75
N ALA A 81 -0.16 8.75 -31.44
CA ALA A 81 0.74 8.00 -32.30
C ALA A 81 1.32 8.84 -33.44
N SER A 82 0.47 9.55 -34.19
CA SER A 82 0.91 10.43 -35.27
C SER A 82 1.76 11.61 -34.78
N PHE A 83 1.46 12.12 -33.58
CA PHE A 83 2.23 13.20 -32.96
C PHE A 83 3.62 12.75 -32.50
N PHE A 84 3.72 11.58 -31.87
CA PHE A 84 4.96 11.11 -31.26
C PHE A 84 5.89 10.41 -32.26
N PHE A 85 5.34 9.55 -33.12
CA PHE A 85 6.11 8.76 -34.09
C PHE A 85 6.10 9.35 -35.51
N GLY A 86 5.26 10.36 -35.76
CA GLY A 86 5.06 10.96 -37.08
C GLY A 86 3.86 10.39 -37.83
N ASN A 87 3.40 11.09 -38.87
CA ASN A 87 2.13 10.82 -39.56
C ASN A 87 2.01 9.41 -40.16
N SER A 88 3.13 8.79 -40.57
CA SER A 88 3.17 7.43 -41.11
C SER A 88 2.83 6.34 -40.07
N PHE A 89 2.80 6.69 -38.78
CA PHE A 89 2.51 5.78 -37.66
C PHE A 89 1.09 5.92 -37.12
N SER A 90 0.17 6.53 -37.87
CA SER A 90 -1.24 6.64 -37.45
C SER A 90 -1.87 5.28 -37.08
N MET A 91 -1.43 4.19 -37.72
CA MET A 91 -1.86 2.82 -37.42
C MET A 91 -1.52 2.38 -35.98
N VAL A 92 -0.41 2.85 -35.41
CA VAL A 92 -0.01 2.58 -34.01
C VAL A 92 -1.09 3.07 -33.05
N GLY A 93 -1.73 4.21 -33.35
CA GLY A 93 -2.80 4.77 -32.52
C GLY A 93 -4.04 3.87 -32.49
N TYR A 94 -4.42 3.30 -33.64
CA TYR A 94 -5.53 2.35 -33.71
C TYR A 94 -5.22 1.02 -33.00
N ILE A 95 -4.00 0.51 -33.16
CA ILE A 95 -3.55 -0.70 -32.46
C ILE A 95 -3.57 -0.46 -30.94
N MET A 96 -3.04 0.67 -30.47
CA MET A 96 -3.09 1.04 -29.04
C MET A 96 -4.53 1.12 -28.52
N LEU A 97 -5.46 1.64 -29.31
CA LEU A 97 -6.87 1.74 -28.93
C LEU A 97 -7.48 0.35 -28.70
N ILE A 98 -7.20 -0.61 -29.59
CA ILE A 98 -7.69 -1.99 -29.50
C ILE A 98 -6.97 -2.76 -28.40
N GLU A 99 -5.69 -2.50 -28.17
CA GLU A 99 -4.86 -3.18 -27.19
C GLU A 99 -5.06 -2.69 -25.76
N ALA A 100 -5.47 -1.43 -25.56
CA ALA A 100 -5.61 -0.81 -24.24
C ALA A 100 -6.37 -1.65 -23.18
N PRO A 101 -7.44 -2.41 -23.49
CA PRO A 101 -8.12 -3.26 -22.51
C PRO A 101 -7.21 -4.30 -21.83
N VAL A 102 -6.14 -4.74 -22.50
CA VAL A 102 -5.12 -5.64 -21.96
C VAL A 102 -4.58 -5.15 -20.62
N ILE A 103 -4.50 -3.82 -20.42
CA ILE A 103 -4.00 -3.23 -19.18
C ILE A 103 -4.80 -3.73 -17.97
N ILE A 104 -6.12 -3.83 -18.09
CA ILE A 104 -6.99 -4.29 -17.00
C ILE A 104 -6.73 -5.77 -16.73
N PHE A 105 -6.70 -6.59 -17.78
CA PHE A 105 -6.56 -8.04 -17.63
C PHE A 105 -5.18 -8.44 -17.10
N ILE A 106 -4.09 -7.85 -17.62
CA ILE A 106 -2.74 -8.10 -17.08
C ILE A 106 -2.66 -7.65 -15.61
N SER A 107 -3.29 -6.54 -15.25
CA SER A 107 -3.31 -6.05 -13.86
C SER A 107 -4.02 -7.04 -12.93
N TRP A 108 -5.16 -7.60 -13.37
CA TRP A 108 -5.87 -8.63 -12.61
C TRP A 108 -5.09 -9.95 -12.55
N SER A 109 -4.50 -10.39 -13.67
CA SER A 109 -3.66 -11.58 -13.74
C SER A 109 -2.44 -11.48 -12.80
N SER A 110 -1.84 -10.29 -12.71
CA SER A 110 -0.72 -10.04 -11.80
C SER A 110 -1.13 -10.17 -10.33
N VAL A 111 -2.30 -9.66 -9.94
CA VAL A 111 -2.79 -9.78 -8.55
C VAL A 111 -3.18 -11.24 -8.24
N LEU A 112 -3.98 -11.87 -9.09
CA LEU A 112 -4.50 -13.22 -8.81
C LEU A 112 -3.42 -14.29 -9.00
N GLY A 113 -2.64 -14.21 -10.07
CA GLY A 113 -1.55 -15.11 -10.37
C GLY A 113 -0.33 -14.86 -9.50
N THR A 114 0.33 -13.72 -9.72
CA THR A 114 1.65 -13.46 -9.12
C THR A 114 1.56 -13.16 -7.64
N MET A 115 0.59 -12.35 -7.19
CA MET A 115 0.51 -11.96 -5.76
C MET A 115 -0.20 -13.00 -4.89
N TYR A 116 -1.03 -13.88 -5.46
CA TYR A 116 -1.81 -14.84 -4.68
C TYR A 116 -1.47 -16.30 -5.00
N LEU A 117 -1.65 -16.78 -6.24
CA LEU A 117 -1.41 -18.20 -6.56
C LEU A 117 0.04 -18.63 -6.33
N LEU A 118 1.03 -17.80 -6.70
CA LEU A 118 2.44 -18.16 -6.54
C LEU A 118 2.87 -18.28 -5.07
N PRO A 119 2.62 -17.30 -4.16
CA PRO A 119 2.97 -17.44 -2.74
C PRO A 119 2.29 -18.61 -2.02
N LEU A 120 1.11 -19.01 -2.48
CA LEU A 120 0.36 -20.16 -1.95
C LEU A 120 0.83 -21.50 -2.54
N ASN A 121 1.97 -21.53 -3.24
CA ASN A 121 2.54 -22.71 -3.88
C ASN A 121 1.62 -23.37 -4.93
N ARG A 122 0.71 -22.59 -5.54
CA ARG A 122 -0.21 -23.05 -6.60
C ARG A 122 0.36 -22.79 -8.00
N MET A 123 1.65 -23.08 -8.18
CA MET A 123 2.37 -22.85 -9.45
C MET A 123 1.70 -23.56 -10.63
N LYS A 124 1.20 -24.79 -10.44
CA LYS A 124 0.53 -25.55 -11.50
C LYS A 124 -0.65 -24.78 -12.10
N VAL A 125 -1.48 -24.19 -11.24
CA VAL A 125 -2.64 -23.39 -11.67
C VAL A 125 -2.19 -22.16 -12.45
N TYR A 126 -1.18 -21.45 -11.94
CA TYR A 126 -0.61 -20.29 -12.62
C TYR A 126 -0.03 -20.66 -14.00
N THR A 127 0.79 -21.70 -14.09
CA THR A 127 1.39 -22.15 -15.34
C THR A 127 0.35 -22.64 -16.35
N LEU A 128 -0.69 -23.37 -15.89
CA LEU A 128 -1.80 -23.77 -16.76
C LEU A 128 -2.54 -22.54 -17.30
N SER A 129 -2.77 -21.51 -16.46
CA SER A 129 -3.45 -20.27 -16.89
C SER A 129 -2.72 -19.59 -18.05
N VAL A 130 -1.40 -19.41 -17.92
CA VAL A 130 -0.55 -18.78 -18.93
C VAL A 130 -0.44 -19.68 -20.16
N GLY A 131 -0.34 -21.00 -19.96
CA GLY A 131 -0.33 -21.99 -21.03
C GLY A 131 -1.60 -21.96 -21.89
N MET A 132 -2.78 -21.88 -21.26
CA MET A 132 -4.04 -21.74 -22.00
C MET A 132 -4.13 -20.41 -22.74
N GLY A 133 -3.69 -19.31 -22.12
CA GLY A 133 -3.57 -18.02 -22.81
C GLY A 133 -2.71 -18.10 -24.05
N ALA A 134 -1.54 -18.75 -23.97
CA ALA A 134 -0.65 -18.95 -25.10
C ALA A 134 -1.29 -19.82 -26.21
N ILE A 135 -1.97 -20.92 -25.85
CA ILE A 135 -2.69 -21.77 -26.81
C ILE A 135 -3.79 -20.97 -27.51
N VAL A 136 -4.62 -20.26 -26.76
CA VAL A 136 -5.70 -19.42 -27.30
C VAL A 136 -5.12 -18.34 -28.22
N SER A 137 -4.04 -17.67 -27.82
CA SER A 137 -3.37 -16.66 -28.65
C SER A 137 -2.89 -17.25 -29.97
N ILE A 138 -2.27 -18.43 -29.97
CA ILE A 138 -1.79 -19.09 -31.19
C ILE A 138 -2.96 -19.46 -32.10
N VAL A 139 -3.99 -20.13 -31.57
CA VAL A 139 -5.17 -20.56 -32.34
C VAL A 139 -5.89 -19.36 -32.95
N LEU A 140 -6.15 -18.32 -32.15
CA LEU A 140 -6.81 -17.11 -32.59
C LEU A 140 -5.94 -16.33 -33.58
N ASN A 141 -4.62 -16.27 -33.40
CA ASN A 141 -3.73 -15.64 -34.37
C ASN A 141 -3.76 -16.33 -35.73
N PHE A 142 -3.84 -17.67 -35.78
CA PHE A 142 -3.97 -18.39 -37.06
C PHE A 142 -5.28 -18.09 -37.79
N VAL A 143 -6.37 -17.82 -37.07
CA VAL A 143 -7.69 -17.54 -37.65
C VAL A 143 -7.85 -16.05 -37.99
N LEU A 144 -7.46 -15.16 -37.08
CA LEU A 144 -7.74 -13.72 -37.16
C LEU A 144 -6.70 -12.95 -37.98
N ILE A 145 -5.41 -13.33 -37.97
CA ILE A 145 -4.40 -12.57 -38.71
C ILE A 145 -4.65 -12.64 -40.23
N PRO A 146 -4.96 -13.79 -40.84
CA PRO A 146 -5.27 -13.82 -42.28
C PRO A 146 -6.48 -12.96 -42.67
N ALA A 147 -7.45 -12.78 -41.78
CA ALA A 147 -8.68 -12.03 -42.04
C ALA A 147 -8.58 -10.54 -41.71
N LEU A 148 -7.87 -10.18 -40.63
CA LEU A 148 -7.86 -8.82 -40.05
C LEU A 148 -6.44 -8.24 -39.89
N GLY A 149 -5.41 -8.95 -40.35
CA GLY A 149 -4.01 -8.54 -40.22
C GLY A 149 -3.59 -8.28 -38.78
N VAL A 150 -2.84 -7.19 -38.57
CA VAL A 150 -2.38 -6.74 -37.25
C VAL A 150 -3.51 -6.52 -36.25
N TYR A 151 -4.68 -6.05 -36.69
CA TYR A 151 -5.83 -5.88 -35.80
C TYR A 151 -6.32 -7.23 -35.25
N GLY A 152 -6.30 -8.27 -36.09
CA GLY A 152 -6.59 -9.64 -35.69
C GLY A 152 -5.63 -10.15 -34.62
N ALA A 153 -4.34 -9.85 -34.75
CA ALA A 153 -3.34 -10.18 -33.74
C ALA A 153 -3.60 -9.43 -32.42
N THR A 154 -3.92 -8.14 -32.48
CA THR A 154 -4.23 -7.35 -31.27
C THR A 154 -5.46 -7.87 -30.53
N ILE A 155 -6.53 -8.19 -31.26
CA ILE A 155 -7.75 -8.77 -30.69
C ILE A 155 -7.44 -10.13 -30.04
N SER A 156 -6.66 -10.97 -30.72
CA SER A 156 -6.20 -12.26 -30.19
C SER A 156 -5.45 -12.10 -28.87
N THR A 157 -4.56 -11.11 -28.75
CA THR A 157 -3.86 -10.79 -27.49
C THR A 157 -4.83 -10.42 -26.37
N VAL A 158 -5.82 -9.56 -26.64
CA VAL A 158 -6.85 -9.19 -25.65
C VAL A 158 -7.61 -10.44 -25.17
N ILE A 159 -8.05 -11.30 -26.08
CA ILE A 159 -8.80 -12.51 -25.75
C ILE A 159 -7.95 -13.53 -24.98
N ALA A 160 -6.66 -13.66 -25.33
CA ALA A 160 -5.73 -14.50 -24.60
C ALA A 160 -5.59 -14.05 -23.14
N GLU A 161 -5.44 -12.75 -22.89
CA GLU A 161 -5.36 -12.21 -21.52
C GLU A 161 -6.65 -12.37 -20.73
N ILE A 162 -7.82 -12.20 -21.39
CA ILE A 162 -9.12 -12.53 -20.79
C ILE A 162 -9.15 -13.99 -20.36
N THR A 163 -8.66 -14.90 -21.21
CA THR A 163 -8.62 -16.34 -20.92
C THR A 163 -7.77 -16.64 -19.70
N VAL A 164 -6.58 -16.03 -19.60
CA VAL A 164 -5.68 -16.18 -18.44
C VAL A 164 -6.39 -15.77 -17.16
N VAL A 165 -6.97 -14.57 -17.12
CA VAL A 165 -7.64 -14.06 -15.93
C VAL A 165 -8.89 -14.88 -15.59
N ALA A 166 -9.68 -15.26 -16.59
CA ALA A 166 -10.88 -16.06 -16.39
C ALA A 166 -10.54 -17.41 -15.73
N TYR A 167 -9.48 -18.08 -16.19
CA TYR A 167 -9.05 -19.34 -15.59
C TYR A 167 -8.48 -19.15 -14.18
N GLN A 168 -7.61 -18.15 -13.96
CA GLN A 168 -7.09 -17.85 -12.62
C GLN A 168 -8.23 -17.55 -11.65
N TYR A 169 -9.18 -16.72 -12.06
CA TYR A 169 -10.35 -16.40 -11.26
C TYR A 169 -11.22 -17.64 -11.00
N TRP A 170 -11.43 -18.49 -12.02
CA TRP A 170 -12.19 -19.73 -11.87
C TRP A 170 -11.60 -20.58 -10.76
N GLU A 171 -10.29 -20.81 -10.72
CA GLU A 171 -9.64 -21.64 -9.71
C GLU A 171 -9.78 -21.09 -8.28
N ILE A 172 -9.77 -19.77 -8.11
CA ILE A 172 -9.85 -19.12 -6.78
C ILE A 172 -11.27 -18.74 -6.34
N ARG A 173 -12.29 -18.97 -7.18
CA ARG A 173 -13.68 -18.52 -6.98
C ARG A 173 -14.32 -18.97 -5.65
N LYS A 174 -13.81 -20.05 -5.06
CA LYS A 174 -14.29 -20.58 -3.78
C LYS A 174 -13.74 -19.79 -2.59
N GLU A 175 -12.57 -19.17 -2.74
CA GLU A 175 -11.90 -18.38 -1.71
C GLU A 175 -12.26 -16.89 -1.85
N PHE A 176 -12.43 -16.42 -3.09
CA PHE A 176 -12.86 -15.05 -3.37
C PHE A 176 -14.16 -15.04 -4.17
N PRO A 177 -15.30 -14.76 -3.51
CA PRO A 177 -16.54 -14.52 -4.21
C PRO A 177 -16.41 -13.34 -5.17
N LEU A 178 -16.89 -13.50 -6.41
CA LEU A 178 -16.87 -12.49 -7.47
C LEU A 178 -17.37 -11.14 -6.96
N PHE A 179 -18.48 -11.15 -6.22
CA PHE A 179 -19.10 -9.96 -5.65
C PHE A 179 -18.15 -9.19 -4.71
N THR A 180 -17.35 -9.90 -3.90
CA THR A 180 -16.40 -9.28 -2.98
C THR A 180 -15.28 -8.56 -3.73
N LEU A 181 -14.81 -9.13 -4.84
CA LEU A 181 -13.77 -8.52 -5.68
C LEU A 181 -14.32 -7.39 -6.57
N THR A 182 -15.54 -7.52 -7.11
CA THR A 182 -16.05 -6.62 -8.15
C THR A 182 -17.00 -5.52 -7.67
N SER A 183 -17.49 -5.58 -6.44
CA SER A 183 -18.46 -4.61 -5.89
C SER A 183 -18.03 -3.14 -6.01
N GLY A 184 -16.72 -2.86 -5.99
CA GLY A 184 -16.15 -1.52 -6.15
C GLY A 184 -15.75 -1.14 -7.57
N ILE A 185 -15.66 -2.10 -8.50
CA ILE A 185 -15.05 -1.89 -9.83
C ILE A 185 -15.86 -0.93 -10.69
N TRP A 186 -17.19 -1.02 -10.64
CA TRP A 186 -18.06 -0.18 -11.45
C TRP A 186 -17.82 1.32 -11.22
N LYS A 187 -17.38 1.72 -10.03
CA LYS A 187 -17.04 3.11 -9.69
C LYS A 187 -15.81 3.58 -10.45
N TYR A 188 -14.79 2.72 -10.59
CA TYR A 188 -13.59 3.00 -11.39
C TYR A 188 -13.93 3.06 -12.87
N PHE A 189 -14.77 2.13 -13.35
CA PHE A 189 -15.25 2.15 -14.73
C PHE A 189 -15.99 3.45 -15.04
N LEU A 190 -16.95 3.86 -14.20
CA LEU A 190 -17.70 5.11 -14.39
C LEU A 190 -16.79 6.35 -14.35
N SER A 191 -15.85 6.40 -13.40
CA SER A 191 -14.90 7.51 -13.30
C SER A 191 -14.01 7.61 -14.53
N GLY A 192 -13.53 6.45 -15.02
CA GLY A 192 -12.71 6.37 -16.21
C GLY A 192 -13.48 6.68 -17.48
N LEU A 193 -14.75 6.28 -17.59
CA LEU A 193 -15.61 6.58 -18.72
C LEU A 193 -15.88 8.09 -18.85
N ILE A 194 -16.19 8.77 -17.75
CA ILE A 194 -16.39 10.23 -17.75
C ILE A 194 -15.08 10.94 -18.12
N MET A 195 -13.95 10.51 -17.55
CA MET A 195 -12.63 11.00 -17.93
C MET A 195 -12.35 10.82 -19.43
N PHE A 196 -12.64 9.63 -19.98
CA PHE A 196 -12.46 9.32 -21.39
C PHE A 196 -13.27 10.26 -22.28
N ILE A 197 -14.54 10.49 -21.98
CA ILE A 197 -15.41 11.38 -22.77
C ILE A 197 -14.80 12.79 -22.86
N VAL A 198 -14.35 13.34 -21.72
CA VAL A 198 -13.77 14.69 -21.68
C VAL A 198 -12.43 14.75 -22.40
N VAL A 199 -11.53 13.81 -22.13
CA VAL A 199 -10.20 13.78 -22.74
C VAL A 199 -10.29 13.53 -24.25
N PHE A 200 -11.17 12.62 -24.68
CA PHE A 200 -11.41 12.34 -26.10
C PHE A 200 -11.99 13.56 -26.81
N TRP A 201 -12.96 14.25 -26.21
CA TRP A 201 -13.51 15.49 -26.76
C TRP A 201 -12.45 16.59 -26.91
N MET A 202 -11.59 16.77 -25.89
CA MET A 202 -10.43 17.67 -25.98
C MET A 202 -9.46 17.24 -27.07
N ASN A 203 -9.22 15.93 -27.22
CA ASN A 203 -8.33 15.40 -28.23
C ASN A 203 -8.86 15.66 -29.64
N GLN A 204 -10.17 15.53 -29.89
CA GLN A 204 -10.74 15.81 -31.21
C GLN A 204 -10.74 17.30 -31.55
N THR A 205 -11.04 18.17 -30.58
CA THR A 205 -11.19 19.62 -30.80
C THR A 205 -9.87 20.34 -31.08
N PHE A 206 -8.79 19.94 -30.40
CA PHE A 206 -7.50 20.64 -30.49
C PHE A 206 -6.49 19.87 -31.36
N LYS A 207 -5.50 20.60 -31.91
CA LYS A 207 -4.33 19.98 -32.52
C LYS A 207 -3.42 19.43 -31.42
N MET A 208 -2.88 18.23 -31.63
CA MET A 208 -2.00 17.59 -30.66
C MET A 208 -0.64 18.32 -30.64
N THR A 209 -0.32 18.92 -29.49
CA THR A 209 0.98 19.53 -29.17
C THR A 209 1.43 19.01 -27.81
N THR A 210 2.71 19.15 -27.47
CA THR A 210 3.23 18.71 -26.16
C THR A 210 2.46 19.34 -25.00
N LEU A 211 2.14 20.64 -25.11
CA LEU A 211 1.37 21.36 -24.10
C LEU A 211 -0.07 20.84 -24.00
N GLN A 212 -0.71 20.58 -25.14
CA GLN A 212 -2.07 20.02 -25.16
C GLN A 212 -2.12 18.62 -24.55
N LEU A 213 -1.10 17.79 -24.81
CA LEU A 213 -0.98 16.46 -24.21
C LEU A 213 -0.81 16.54 -22.70
N MET A 214 0.07 17.43 -22.21
CA MET A 214 0.22 17.66 -20.76
C MET A 214 -1.09 18.13 -20.13
N LEU A 215 -1.81 19.05 -20.79
CA LEU A 215 -3.11 19.53 -20.32
C LEU A 215 -4.15 18.41 -20.26
N GLN A 216 -4.22 17.56 -21.28
CA GLN A 216 -5.13 16.39 -21.31
C GLN A 216 -4.82 15.42 -20.17
N ILE A 217 -3.55 15.13 -19.89
CA ILE A 217 -3.14 14.27 -18.78
C ILE A 217 -3.53 14.88 -17.44
N LEU A 218 -3.30 16.19 -17.24
CA LEU A 218 -3.64 16.88 -16.00
C LEU A 218 -5.16 16.95 -15.79
N VAL A 219 -5.92 17.34 -16.82
CA VAL A 219 -7.39 17.42 -16.76
C VAL A 219 -7.99 16.04 -16.55
N GLY A 220 -7.53 15.03 -17.30
CA GLY A 220 -7.97 13.65 -17.16
C GLY A 220 -7.69 13.12 -15.75
N GLY A 221 -6.45 13.27 -15.27
CA GLY A 221 -6.06 12.89 -13.92
C GLY A 221 -6.89 13.58 -12.84
N PHE A 222 -7.14 14.89 -12.98
CA PHE A 222 -7.97 15.66 -12.05
C PHE A 222 -9.41 15.15 -12.02
N ILE A 223 -10.05 14.96 -13.17
CA ILE A 223 -11.41 14.43 -13.27
C ILE A 223 -11.49 13.04 -12.64
N TYR A 224 -10.54 12.17 -12.96
CA TYR A 224 -10.51 10.82 -12.41
C TYR A 224 -10.39 10.84 -10.89
N VAL A 225 -9.43 11.60 -10.34
CA VAL A 225 -9.24 11.72 -8.89
C VAL A 225 -10.47 12.33 -8.22
N ALA A 226 -11.04 13.39 -8.78
CA ALA A 226 -12.23 14.05 -8.24
C ALA A 226 -13.44 13.10 -8.18
N LEU A 227 -13.69 12.34 -9.24
CA LEU A 227 -14.76 11.34 -9.26
C LEU A 227 -14.50 10.19 -8.30
N ASN A 228 -13.25 9.74 -8.17
CA ASN A 228 -12.89 8.71 -7.19
C ASN A 228 -13.13 9.14 -5.74
N ILE A 229 -12.93 10.43 -5.43
CA ILE A 229 -13.26 11.04 -4.14
C ILE A 229 -14.77 11.11 -3.96
N LEU A 230 -15.50 11.62 -4.95
CA LEU A 230 -16.95 11.83 -4.88
C LEU A 230 -17.72 10.51 -4.75
N LEU A 231 -17.32 9.48 -5.49
CA LEU A 231 -17.92 8.15 -5.45
C LEU A 231 -17.49 7.32 -4.23
N LYS A 232 -16.61 7.87 -3.37
CA LYS A 232 -16.02 7.19 -2.21
C LYS A 232 -15.54 5.79 -2.59
N THR A 233 -14.61 5.75 -3.53
CA THR A 233 -14.00 4.48 -3.95
C THR A 233 -13.14 3.91 -2.83
N GLN A 234 -12.95 2.58 -2.83
CA GLN A 234 -12.09 1.93 -1.84
C GLN A 234 -10.64 2.46 -1.91
N LEU A 235 -10.21 2.88 -3.10
CA LEU A 235 -8.92 3.56 -3.31
C LEU A 235 -8.80 4.83 -2.47
N TRP A 236 -9.84 5.67 -2.51
CA TRP A 236 -9.89 6.90 -1.71
C TRP A 236 -9.88 6.60 -0.22
N GLU A 237 -10.69 5.64 0.24
CA GLU A 237 -10.73 5.25 1.66
C GLU A 237 -9.37 4.75 2.15
N MET A 238 -8.66 3.96 1.33
CA MET A 238 -7.29 3.53 1.65
C MET A 238 -6.31 4.70 1.70
N ALA A 239 -6.35 5.61 0.73
CA ALA A 239 -5.48 6.78 0.69
C ALA A 239 -5.72 7.71 1.89
N PHE A 240 -6.98 7.97 2.23
CA PHE A 240 -7.39 8.78 3.38
C PHE A 240 -6.89 8.19 4.70
N ASN A 241 -7.06 6.88 4.89
CA ASN A 241 -6.59 6.17 6.08
C ASN A 241 -5.05 6.21 6.22
N LEU A 242 -4.31 6.05 5.12
CA LEU A 242 -2.85 6.15 5.12
C LEU A 242 -2.37 7.57 5.46
N TRP A 243 -3.04 8.60 4.92
CA TRP A 243 -2.72 9.99 5.22
C TRP A 243 -2.89 10.31 6.72
N HIS A 244 -3.99 9.84 7.32
CA HIS A 244 -4.22 9.99 8.77
C HIS A 244 -3.23 9.19 9.62
N GLN A 245 -2.85 7.97 9.21
CA GLN A 245 -1.84 7.18 9.93
C GLN A 245 -0.45 7.82 9.87
N LYS A 246 -0.04 8.35 8.72
CA LYS A 246 1.28 8.99 8.53
C LYS A 246 1.41 10.29 9.34
N LYS A 247 0.31 11.03 9.51
CA LYS A 247 0.24 12.21 10.38
C LYS A 247 0.41 11.83 11.87
N ASN A 248 -0.10 10.68 12.29
CA ASN A 248 0.06 10.18 13.66
C ASN A 248 1.42 9.49 13.91
N GLN A 249 2.02 8.80 12.94
CA GLN A 249 3.33 8.13 13.08
C GLN A 249 4.51 9.11 13.16
N LYS A 250 4.43 10.28 12.50
CA LYS A 250 5.51 11.29 12.56
C LYS A 250 5.65 11.89 13.97
N VAL A 251 4.57 11.88 14.74
CA VAL A 251 4.55 12.32 16.15
C VAL A 251 5.09 11.24 17.09
N SER A 252 4.92 9.94 16.79
CA SER A 252 5.36 8.85 17.68
C SER A 252 6.82 8.46 17.52
N LYS A 253 7.43 8.69 16.35
CA LYS A 253 8.82 8.28 16.06
C LYS A 253 9.86 9.18 16.74
N MET A 254 9.57 10.48 16.91
CA MET A 254 10.51 11.45 17.48
C MET A 254 10.70 11.28 19.00
N THR A 255 9.73 10.65 19.69
CA THR A 255 9.72 10.54 21.15
C THR A 255 10.08 9.13 21.67
N ASN A 256 10.08 8.12 20.79
CA ASN A 256 10.44 6.74 21.13
C ASN A 256 11.93 6.53 21.35
N ASP A 257 12.76 7.20 20.55
CA ASP A 257 14.21 7.10 20.68
C ASP A 257 14.71 7.84 21.94
N GLU A 258 14.08 8.97 22.29
CA GLU A 258 14.37 9.70 23.55
C GLU A 258 14.01 8.86 24.78
N LEU A 259 12.83 8.24 24.83
CA LEU A 259 12.46 7.36 25.94
C LEU A 259 13.33 6.09 26.05
N ARG A 260 13.64 5.46 24.92
CA ARG A 260 14.49 4.25 24.88
C ARG A 260 15.91 4.54 25.38
N LEU A 261 16.39 5.76 25.22
CA LEU A 261 17.69 6.20 25.73
C LEU A 261 17.61 6.69 27.19
N LEU A 262 16.51 7.35 27.59
CA LEU A 262 16.33 7.88 28.95
C LEU A 262 16.24 6.77 30.02
N ILE A 263 15.49 5.70 29.78
CA ILE A 263 15.18 4.70 30.82
C ILE A 263 16.39 3.84 31.24
N PRO A 264 17.19 3.27 30.31
CA PRO A 264 18.42 2.57 30.67
C PRO A 264 19.43 3.52 31.30
N ASN A 265 19.46 4.79 30.88
CA ASN A 265 20.34 5.79 31.46
C ASN A 265 19.95 6.07 32.92
N ILE A 266 18.66 6.26 33.22
CA ILE A 266 18.14 6.43 34.59
C ILE A 266 18.40 5.18 35.45
N GLN A 267 18.19 3.98 34.92
CA GLN A 267 18.52 2.73 35.64
C GLN A 267 20.02 2.63 35.92
N SER A 268 20.87 2.92 34.93
CA SER A 268 22.33 2.87 35.09
C SER A 268 22.83 3.93 36.07
N GLN A 269 22.27 5.14 36.02
CA GLN A 269 22.62 6.27 36.88
C GLN A 269 22.12 6.03 38.31
N PHE A 270 20.93 5.47 38.49
CA PHE A 270 20.44 4.99 39.78
C PHE A 270 21.41 3.96 40.37
N VAL A 271 21.79 2.91 39.62
CA VAL A 271 22.71 1.88 40.12
C VAL A 271 24.10 2.47 40.43
N LYS A 272 24.59 3.41 39.61
CA LYS A 272 25.91 4.05 39.75
C LYS A 272 25.94 5.01 40.95
N GLU A 273 24.94 5.87 41.10
CA GLU A 273 24.79 6.77 42.26
C GLU A 273 24.49 5.98 43.54
N PHE A 274 23.69 4.91 43.48
CA PHE A 274 23.42 4.03 44.61
C PHE A 274 24.69 3.31 45.12
N ARG A 275 25.64 2.98 44.23
CA ARG A 275 26.96 2.45 44.62
C ARG A 275 27.82 3.50 45.35
N ILE A 276 27.66 4.78 45.03
CA ILE A 276 28.42 5.91 45.60
C ILE A 276 27.81 6.36 46.94
N VAL A 277 26.49 6.32 47.07
CA VAL A 277 25.70 6.71 48.27
C VAL A 277 26.08 5.91 49.52
N LYS A 278 26.80 4.79 49.39
CA LYS A 278 27.35 4.04 50.53
C LYS A 278 28.41 4.82 51.33
N LYS A 279 28.82 6.04 50.93
CA LYS A 279 29.92 6.80 51.58
C LYS A 279 29.64 8.23 52.04
N THR A 280 28.61 8.95 51.56
CA THR A 280 28.41 10.39 51.93
C THR A 280 26.95 10.84 51.93
N ARG A 281 26.59 11.73 52.88
CA ARG A 281 25.22 12.25 53.11
C ARG A 281 24.75 13.29 52.07
N GLU A 282 25.68 14.03 51.44
CA GLU A 282 25.35 15.08 50.46
C GLU A 282 24.80 14.51 49.15
N SER A 283 25.34 13.39 48.64
CA SER A 283 24.87 12.80 47.38
C SER A 283 23.45 12.23 47.47
N GLN A 284 22.91 12.01 48.68
CA GLN A 284 21.56 11.52 48.89
C GLN A 284 20.49 12.59 48.66
N ARG A 285 20.80 13.88 48.90
CA ARG A 285 19.83 14.99 48.68
C ARG A 285 19.70 15.34 47.21
N ASP A 286 20.83 15.41 46.50
CA ASP A 286 20.83 15.69 45.05
C ASP A 286 20.12 14.58 44.28
N PHE A 287 20.29 13.34 44.72
CA PHE A 287 19.57 12.19 44.18
C PHE A 287 18.04 12.34 44.32
N ILE A 288 17.54 12.73 45.49
CA ILE A 288 16.10 12.96 45.70
C ILE A 288 15.59 14.12 44.83
N ARG A 289 16.36 15.21 44.71
CA ARG A 289 15.98 16.34 43.85
C ARG A 289 15.88 15.96 42.37
N ASN A 290 16.70 15.02 41.91
CA ASN A 290 16.63 14.50 40.54
C ASN A 290 15.39 13.60 40.34
N ILE A 291 14.94 12.89 41.38
CA ILE A 291 13.69 12.13 41.35
C ILE A 291 12.49 13.06 41.16
N ASP A 292 12.42 14.17 41.90
CA ASP A 292 11.30 15.11 41.78
C ASP A 292 11.18 15.71 40.36
N LYS A 293 12.32 16.06 39.74
CA LYS A 293 12.36 16.53 38.34
C LYS A 293 11.89 15.45 37.34
N LEU A 294 12.20 14.19 37.63
CA LEU A 294 11.77 13.06 36.82
C LEU A 294 10.25 12.82 36.98
N GLU A 295 9.71 12.95 38.19
CA GLU A 295 8.27 12.87 38.46
C GLU A 295 7.49 13.91 37.62
N GLU A 296 7.96 15.16 37.62
CA GLU A 296 7.35 16.26 36.85
C GLU A 296 7.38 15.98 35.33
N SER A 297 8.51 15.50 34.82
CA SER A 297 8.67 15.15 33.40
C SER A 297 7.73 14.01 32.99
N LEU A 298 7.59 12.99 33.85
CA LEU A 298 6.70 11.85 33.61
C LEU A 298 5.22 12.26 33.69
N ASP A 299 4.85 13.17 34.58
CA ASP A 299 3.48 13.68 34.68
C ASP A 299 3.08 14.47 33.41
N LEU A 300 3.98 15.31 32.88
CA LEU A 300 3.79 16.02 31.62
C LEU A 300 3.59 15.08 30.44
N ILE A 301 4.41 14.04 30.35
CA ILE A 301 4.31 13.00 29.32
C ILE A 301 2.95 12.27 29.39
N SER A 302 2.48 11.97 30.61
CA SER A 302 1.21 11.27 30.82
C SER A 302 -0.02 12.07 30.39
N LYS A 303 0.08 13.40 30.38
CA LYS A 303 -0.99 14.31 29.94
C LYS A 303 -1.09 14.43 28.42
N ASN A 304 -0.16 13.84 27.64
CA ASN A 304 -0.20 13.84 26.19
C ASN A 304 -0.86 12.56 25.62
N PRO A 305 -2.15 12.61 25.20
CA PRO A 305 -2.92 11.43 24.81
C PRO A 305 -2.49 10.80 23.48
N ALA A 306 -1.74 11.51 22.64
CA ALA A 306 -1.21 10.96 21.39
C ALA A 306 0.01 10.07 21.66
N PHE A 307 0.86 10.50 22.58
CA PHE A 307 2.06 9.78 22.99
C PHE A 307 1.74 8.50 23.77
N VAL A 308 0.84 8.59 24.76
CA VAL A 308 0.43 7.46 25.60
C VAL A 308 -0.10 6.31 24.74
N ARG A 309 -0.89 6.59 23.69
CA ARG A 309 -1.45 5.55 22.80
C ARG A 309 -0.41 4.78 21.98
N ALA A 310 0.64 5.44 21.52
CA ALA A 310 1.62 4.82 20.62
C ALA A 310 2.52 3.80 21.34
N ASN A 311 2.80 4.04 22.63
CA ASN A 311 3.84 3.32 23.38
C ASN A 311 3.37 2.79 24.74
N ALA A 312 2.06 2.75 25.01
CA ALA A 312 1.47 2.41 26.30
C ALA A 312 2.03 1.13 26.92
N ILE A 313 2.11 0.03 26.16
CA ILE A 313 2.52 -1.29 26.66
C ILE A 313 3.99 -1.25 27.14
N VAL A 314 4.89 -0.77 26.28
CA VAL A 314 6.33 -0.73 26.58
C VAL A 314 6.60 0.19 27.76
N LEU A 315 5.98 1.37 27.77
CA LEU A 315 6.11 2.34 28.85
C LEU A 315 5.55 1.81 30.18
N ALA A 316 4.40 1.13 30.18
CA ALA A 316 3.81 0.56 31.39
C ALA A 316 4.68 -0.56 32.00
N VAL A 317 5.25 -1.44 31.17
CA VAL A 317 6.18 -2.49 31.62
C VAL A 317 7.43 -1.88 32.24
N GLN A 318 8.06 -0.93 31.54
CA GLN A 318 9.28 -0.27 32.02
C GLN A 318 9.06 0.53 33.31
N LEU A 319 7.93 1.23 33.45
CA LEU A 319 7.57 1.95 34.68
C LEU A 319 7.35 0.98 35.87
N ARG A 320 6.83 -0.23 35.63
CA ARG A 320 6.67 -1.27 36.65
C ARG A 320 8.02 -1.83 37.12
N GLU A 321 8.93 -2.11 36.19
CA GLU A 321 10.28 -2.55 36.54
C GLU A 321 11.01 -1.48 37.37
N LEU A 322 10.92 -0.22 36.93
CA LEU A 322 11.50 0.91 37.66
C LEU A 322 10.92 1.03 39.08
N SER A 323 9.60 0.91 39.22
CA SER A 323 8.91 0.91 40.51
C SER A 323 9.46 -0.15 41.47
N ALA A 324 9.65 -1.39 40.99
CA ALA A 324 10.18 -2.49 41.80
C ALA A 324 11.63 -2.26 42.27
N VAL A 325 12.46 -1.63 41.42
CA VAL A 325 13.84 -1.26 41.77
C VAL A 325 13.85 -0.22 42.89
N PHE A 326 13.04 0.83 42.77
CA PHE A 326 12.95 1.88 43.80
C PHE A 326 12.38 1.37 45.13
N GLU A 327 11.37 0.50 45.08
CA GLU A 327 10.78 -0.12 46.27
C GLU A 327 11.83 -1.00 46.99
N SER A 328 12.62 -1.78 46.24
CA SER A 328 13.69 -2.61 46.80
C SER A 328 14.82 -1.78 47.40
N GLY A 329 15.18 -0.65 46.76
CA GLY A 329 16.20 0.28 47.27
C GLY A 329 15.78 0.97 48.57
N SER A 330 14.48 1.21 48.78
CA SER A 330 13.97 1.91 49.96
C SER A 330 14.28 1.22 51.30
N LYS A 331 14.44 -0.12 51.29
CA LYS A 331 14.77 -0.93 52.48
C LYS A 331 16.14 -0.61 53.09
N TRP A 332 17.02 0.03 52.31
CA TRP A 332 18.41 0.28 52.68
C TRP A 332 18.68 1.75 53.02
N MET A 333 17.65 2.58 53.15
CA MET A 333 17.77 4.01 53.42
C MET A 333 17.16 4.41 54.77
N ASN A 334 17.50 5.61 55.26
CA ASN A 334 16.92 6.14 56.49
C ASN A 334 15.41 6.41 56.34
N SER A 335 14.70 6.59 57.45
CA SER A 335 13.23 6.67 57.48
C SER A 335 12.64 7.71 56.53
N ASN A 336 13.22 8.91 56.46
CA ASN A 336 12.72 10.00 55.62
C ASN A 336 12.96 9.76 54.13
N GLN A 337 14.13 9.19 53.77
CA GLN A 337 14.47 8.92 52.37
C GLN A 337 13.74 7.66 51.86
N SER A 338 13.61 6.65 52.72
CA SER A 338 12.83 5.44 52.44
C SER A 338 11.39 5.81 52.08
N TYR A 339 10.79 6.74 52.84
CA TYR A 339 9.46 7.28 52.55
C TYR A 339 9.36 7.90 51.15
N GLN A 340 10.34 8.72 50.74
CA GLN A 340 10.32 9.35 49.42
C GLN A 340 10.44 8.34 48.26
N LEU A 341 11.30 7.32 48.38
CA LEU A 341 11.40 6.28 47.35
C LEU A 341 10.15 5.40 47.28
N VAL A 342 9.56 5.07 48.42
CA VAL A 342 8.28 4.33 48.45
C VAL A 342 7.17 5.17 47.82
N LYS A 343 7.13 6.48 48.08
CA LYS A 343 6.17 7.39 47.45
C LYS A 343 6.35 7.42 45.93
N PHE A 344 7.58 7.59 45.43
CA PHE A 344 7.87 7.64 44.00
C PHE A 344 7.59 6.28 43.30
N SER A 345 7.96 5.16 43.91
CA SER A 345 7.64 3.82 43.37
C SER A 345 6.13 3.60 43.23
N LYS A 346 5.31 4.05 44.19
CA LYS A 346 3.85 4.03 44.11
C LYS A 346 3.32 4.93 43.00
N PHE A 347 3.90 6.12 42.80
CA PHE A 347 3.56 7.01 41.69
C PHE A 347 3.78 6.32 40.34
N LEU A 348 4.97 5.75 40.10
CA LEU A 348 5.30 5.04 38.86
C LEU A 348 4.34 3.89 38.57
N ARG A 349 4.01 3.09 39.60
CA ARG A 349 3.06 1.97 39.49
C ARG A 349 1.65 2.45 39.14
N THR A 350 1.21 3.55 39.75
CA THR A 350 -0.09 4.17 39.46
C THR A 350 -0.14 4.72 38.04
N LEU A 351 0.94 5.36 37.60
CA LEU A 351 1.10 5.88 36.24
C LEU A 351 1.02 4.77 35.20
N ALA A 352 1.76 3.67 35.41
CA ALA A 352 1.72 2.49 34.55
C ALA A 352 0.29 1.92 34.41
N ASN A 353 -0.42 1.76 35.52
CA ASN A 353 -1.80 1.27 35.51
C ASN A 353 -2.77 2.24 34.80
N LYS A 354 -2.56 3.55 34.94
CA LYS A 354 -3.36 4.57 34.26
C LYS A 354 -3.15 4.52 32.74
N ILE A 355 -1.90 4.38 32.30
CA ILE A 355 -1.51 4.25 30.88
C ILE A 355 -2.12 2.98 30.27
N GLU A 356 -2.06 1.84 30.95
CA GLU A 356 -2.64 0.57 30.50
C GLU A 356 -4.18 0.63 30.35
N ARG A 357 -4.87 1.29 31.30
CA ARG A 357 -6.33 1.50 31.22
C ARG A 357 -6.76 2.40 30.06
N PHE A 358 -5.94 3.39 29.68
CA PHE A 358 -6.21 4.24 28.53
C PHE A 358 -6.23 3.45 27.22
N GLN A 359 -5.36 2.44 27.08
CA GLN A 359 -5.34 1.55 25.92
C GLN A 359 -6.64 0.73 25.82
N HIS A 360 -7.05 0.06 26.90
CA HIS A 360 -8.25 -0.78 26.93
C HIS A 360 -9.54 -0.02 26.58
N ARG A 361 -9.65 1.26 26.97
CA ARG A 361 -10.79 2.10 26.55
C ARG A 361 -10.79 2.46 25.07
N THR A 362 -9.63 2.53 24.42
CA THR A 362 -9.53 2.91 23.00
C THR A 362 -9.67 1.73 22.04
N SER A 363 -9.37 0.50 22.47
CA SER A 363 -9.65 -0.72 21.69
C SER A 363 -11.14 -1.03 21.58
N HIS A 364 -11.97 -0.55 22.52
CA HIS A 364 -13.42 -0.74 22.51
C HIS A 364 -14.18 0.13 21.49
N TRP A 365 -13.51 1.10 20.85
CA TRP A 365 -14.05 1.92 19.76
C TRP A 365 -13.55 1.45 18.37
N MET A 366 -12.81 0.34 18.29
CA MET A 366 -12.31 -0.26 17.05
C MET A 366 -12.86 -1.69 16.79
N MET A 367 -13.83 -2.15 17.58
CA MET A 367 -14.79 -3.19 17.19
C MET A 367 -16.09 -2.50 16.81
#